data_AF-A0A955AVT8-F1
#
_entry.id   AF-A0A955AVT8-F1
#
_cell.length_a   1.000
_cell.length_b   1.000
_cell.length_c   1.000
_cell.angle_alpha   90.00
_cell.angle_beta   90.00
_cell.angle_gamma   90.00
#
_symmetry.space_group_name_H-M   'P 1'
#
loop_
_entity.id
_entity.type
_entity.pdbx_description
1 polymer ?
#
loop_
_entity_poly.entity_id
_entity_poly.type
_entity_poly.pdbx_seq_one_letter_code
_entity_poly.pdbx_strand_id
1 'polypeptide(L)'
;AGQKYSMRIDEPAGIAALYPLPEVAEKGAVLSTEQDAFAADEPVNVQVRAAGLDGDLLVTLSKRESVIGRMNVEAVDGSVDKVAKFELAESDADGVLIATVWDSQGNPLAERLVFRQPAKQVRVKISADAEQYIPGGTARLTIETTDESGKPLSAVVGLAVTDDSVLEMIEKREQAPRLPVMVLLEGDVRELADAHVYLDSENDEA
;
A
#
# COMPACT_ATOMS: atom_id res chain seq x y z
N ALA A 1 21.03 -4.00 -23.30
CA ALA A 1 20.60 -4.38 -24.66
C ALA A 1 21.00 -5.82 -24.96
N GLY A 2 20.08 -6.66 -25.45
CA GLY A 2 20.40 -7.97 -26.05
C GLY A 2 20.35 -9.22 -25.17
N GLN A 3 20.05 -9.12 -23.88
CA GLN A 3 19.76 -10.30 -23.06
C GLN A 3 18.30 -10.71 -23.23
N LYS A 4 18.06 -12.02 -23.38
CA LYS A 4 16.71 -12.60 -23.44
C LYS A 4 16.41 -13.28 -22.12
N TYR A 5 15.27 -12.93 -21.53
CA TYR A 5 14.81 -13.53 -20.29
C TYR A 5 13.61 -14.42 -20.55
N SER A 6 13.45 -15.45 -19.74
CA SER A 6 12.30 -16.34 -19.79
C SER A 6 11.88 -16.70 -18.38
N MET A 7 10.58 -16.72 -18.13
CA MET A 7 9.99 -17.24 -16.90
C MET A 7 9.91 -18.77 -17.00
N ARG A 8 10.39 -19.45 -15.95
CA ARG A 8 10.19 -20.89 -15.74
C ARG A 8 9.25 -21.07 -14.56
N ILE A 9 8.28 -21.95 -14.72
CA ILE A 9 7.36 -22.34 -13.65
C ILE A 9 7.94 -23.59 -13.00
N ASP A 10 8.31 -23.49 -11.73
CA ASP A 10 9.01 -24.57 -11.02
C ASP A 10 8.03 -25.56 -10.36
N GLU A 11 6.76 -25.16 -10.15
CA GLU A 11 5.71 -26.01 -9.59
C GLU A 11 4.36 -25.81 -10.30
N PRO A 12 3.54 -26.88 -10.46
CA PRO A 12 3.81 -28.28 -10.09
C PRO A 12 4.87 -28.95 -10.97
N ALA A 13 5.46 -30.02 -10.46
CA ALA A 13 6.52 -30.77 -11.14
C ALA A 13 6.06 -31.29 -12.53
N GLY A 14 6.93 -31.15 -13.54
CA GLY A 14 6.69 -31.61 -14.91
C GLY A 14 6.43 -30.51 -15.93
N ILE A 15 6.31 -29.24 -15.50
CA ILE A 15 6.24 -28.09 -16.40
C ILE A 15 7.66 -27.69 -16.84
N ALA A 16 8.07 -28.11 -18.04
CA ALA A 16 9.34 -27.72 -18.64
C ALA A 16 9.24 -26.50 -19.59
N ALA A 17 8.05 -25.89 -19.66
CA ALA A 17 7.80 -24.76 -20.55
C ALA A 17 8.58 -23.51 -20.10
N LEU A 18 9.29 -22.90 -21.04
CA LEU A 18 9.90 -21.58 -20.86
C LEU A 18 9.02 -20.55 -21.55
N TYR A 19 8.57 -19.55 -20.78
CA TYR A 19 7.76 -18.46 -21.29
C TYR A 19 8.68 -17.26 -21.55
N PRO A 20 8.88 -16.84 -22.80
CA PRO A 20 9.74 -15.70 -23.09
C PRO A 20 9.15 -14.44 -22.46
N LEU A 21 9.99 -13.68 -21.75
CA LEU A 21 9.62 -12.34 -21.30
C LEU A 21 9.75 -11.33 -22.46
N PRO A 22 9.03 -10.20 -22.41
CA PRO A 22 9.15 -9.15 -23.41
C PRO A 22 10.61 -8.71 -23.61
N GLU A 23 10.94 -8.30 -24.84
CA GLU A 23 12.26 -7.74 -25.13
C GLU A 23 12.49 -6.47 -24.32
N VAL A 24 13.72 -6.28 -23.84
CA VAL A 24 14.10 -5.08 -23.10
C VAL A 24 14.02 -3.88 -24.04
N ALA A 25 13.21 -2.89 -23.69
CA ALA A 25 13.12 -1.66 -24.45
C ALA A 25 14.46 -0.89 -24.37
N GLU A 26 14.95 -0.42 -25.52
CA GLU A 26 16.17 0.40 -25.61
C GLU A 26 15.96 1.83 -25.07
N LYS A 27 14.71 2.24 -24.89
CA LYS A 27 14.30 3.55 -24.38
C LYS A 27 13.18 3.42 -23.36
N GLY A 28 13.23 4.21 -22.30
CA GLY A 28 12.16 4.25 -21.30
C GLY A 28 12.66 4.68 -19.93
N ALA A 29 11.75 4.64 -18.95
CA ALA A 29 12.04 4.88 -17.56
C ALA A 29 11.51 3.74 -16.68
N VAL A 30 12.18 3.48 -15.58
CA VAL A 30 11.82 2.51 -14.55
C VAL A 30 11.89 3.20 -13.20
N LEU A 31 10.87 2.98 -12.39
CA LEU A 31 10.82 3.40 -10.99
C LEU A 31 10.99 2.17 -10.10
N SER A 32 11.84 2.29 -9.09
CA SER A 32 12.02 1.25 -8.06
C SER A 32 12.16 1.87 -6.69
N THR A 33 11.80 1.11 -5.66
CA THR A 33 11.95 1.47 -4.25
C THR A 33 12.67 0.34 -3.52
N GLU A 34 13.39 0.66 -2.45
CA GLU A 34 14.08 -0.37 -1.64
C GLU A 34 13.09 -1.16 -0.76
N GLN A 35 11.96 -0.53 -0.45
CA GLN A 35 10.87 -1.07 0.34
C GLN A 35 9.53 -0.66 -0.28
N ASP A 36 8.49 -1.39 0.09
CA ASP A 36 7.13 -1.20 -0.43
C ASP A 36 6.26 -0.41 0.55
N ALA A 37 6.63 -0.40 1.83
CA ALA A 37 5.98 0.35 2.90
C ALA A 37 6.98 1.31 3.59
N PHE A 38 6.54 2.53 3.86
CA PHE A 38 7.30 3.59 4.53
C PHE A 38 6.63 3.98 5.84
N ALA A 39 7.42 4.28 6.87
CA ALA A 39 6.90 4.84 8.11
C ALA A 39 6.32 6.25 7.88
N ALA A 40 5.49 6.72 8.80
CA ALA A 40 4.84 8.02 8.67
C ALA A 40 5.84 9.18 8.62
N ASP A 41 6.94 9.12 9.35
CA ASP A 41 7.99 10.13 9.40
C ASP A 41 9.15 9.89 8.42
N GLU A 42 9.06 8.82 7.62
CA GLU A 42 10.09 8.45 6.67
C GLU A 42 9.86 9.11 5.31
N PRO A 43 10.91 9.67 4.68
CA PRO A 43 10.81 10.18 3.31
C PRO A 43 10.62 9.05 2.31
N VAL A 44 9.79 9.30 1.29
CA VAL A 44 9.61 8.33 0.20
C VAL A 44 10.74 8.52 -0.81
N ASN A 45 11.64 7.54 -0.88
CA ASN A 45 12.76 7.51 -1.81
C ASN A 45 12.41 6.64 -3.02
N VAL A 46 12.37 7.25 -4.20
CA VAL A 46 12.09 6.56 -5.46
C VAL A 46 13.34 6.61 -6.34
N GLN A 47 13.94 5.46 -6.60
CA GLN A 47 15.01 5.34 -7.57
C GLN A 47 14.44 5.45 -8.98
N VAL A 48 14.95 6.40 -9.73
CA VAL A 48 14.59 6.66 -11.12
C VAL A 48 15.74 6.20 -11.99
N ARG A 49 15.46 5.29 -12.92
CA ARG A 49 16.40 4.91 -13.98
C ARG A 49 15.76 5.14 -15.33
N ALA A 50 16.45 5.83 -16.22
CA ALA A 50 15.96 6.04 -17.57
C ALA A 50 17.11 6.03 -18.58
N ALA A 51 16.79 5.65 -19.82
CA ALA A 51 17.75 5.61 -20.92
C ALA A 51 17.08 6.02 -22.24
N GLY A 52 17.85 6.71 -23.08
CA GLY A 52 17.46 7.08 -24.43
C GLY A 52 16.30 8.07 -24.53
N LEU A 53 16.12 8.90 -23.50
CA LEU A 53 15.10 9.95 -23.41
C LEU A 53 15.72 11.33 -23.61
N ASP A 54 14.92 12.26 -24.13
CA ASP A 54 15.33 13.64 -24.39
C ASP A 54 14.81 14.58 -23.29
N GLY A 55 15.74 15.33 -22.70
CA GLY A 55 15.44 16.34 -21.68
C GLY A 55 15.27 15.77 -20.27
N ASP A 56 15.05 16.69 -19.33
CA ASP A 56 14.86 16.36 -17.93
C ASP A 56 13.50 15.68 -17.71
N LEU A 57 13.45 14.82 -16.71
CA LEU A 57 12.24 14.11 -16.31
C LEU A 57 11.60 14.81 -15.12
N LEU A 58 10.28 14.71 -15.02
CA LEU A 58 9.54 15.10 -13.83
C LEU A 58 9.09 13.82 -13.12
N VAL A 59 9.29 13.75 -11.81
CA VAL A 59 8.71 12.71 -10.96
C VAL A 59 7.69 13.36 -10.05
N THR A 60 6.47 12.84 -10.06
CA THR A 60 5.41 13.25 -9.15
C THR A 60 5.11 12.15 -8.17
N LEU A 61 4.80 12.52 -6.94
CA LEU A 61 4.17 11.64 -5.97
C LEU A 61 2.74 12.13 -5.75
N SER A 62 1.76 11.27 -5.95
CA SER A 62 0.35 11.58 -5.76
C SER A 62 -0.32 10.64 -4.75
N LYS A 63 -1.36 11.15 -4.12
CA LYS A 63 -2.35 10.35 -3.39
C LYS A 63 -3.67 10.53 -4.12
N ARG A 64 -4.19 9.44 -4.70
CA ARG A 64 -5.31 9.50 -5.66
C ARG A 64 -4.99 10.53 -6.76
N GLU A 65 -5.89 11.47 -7.03
CA GLU A 65 -5.68 12.51 -8.05
C GLU A 65 -4.91 13.75 -7.56
N SER A 66 -4.49 13.79 -6.28
CA SER A 66 -3.79 14.94 -5.73
C SER A 66 -2.28 14.74 -5.76
N VAL A 67 -1.56 15.61 -6.48
CA VAL A 67 -0.09 15.64 -6.48
C VAL A 67 0.40 16.28 -5.18
N ILE A 68 1.07 15.48 -4.36
CA ILE A 68 1.62 15.87 -3.06
C ILE A 68 3.12 16.19 -3.11
N GLY A 69 3.81 15.77 -4.17
CA GLY A 69 5.23 16.01 -4.37
C GLY A 69 5.62 16.10 -5.84
N ARG A 70 6.62 16.92 -6.16
CA ARG A 70 7.21 17.05 -7.49
C ARG A 70 8.72 17.18 -7.39
N MET A 71 9.46 16.46 -8.23
CA MET A 71 10.91 16.55 -8.32
C MET A 71 11.37 16.46 -9.77
N ASN A 72 12.15 17.43 -10.22
CA ASN A 72 12.81 17.36 -11.52
C ASN A 72 14.08 16.53 -11.39
N VAL A 73 14.32 15.66 -12.36
CA VAL A 73 15.47 14.75 -12.41
C VAL A 73 16.19 15.00 -13.72
N GLU A 74 17.34 15.67 -13.63
CA GLU A 74 18.10 16.02 -14.82
C GLU A 74 18.72 14.78 -15.47
N ALA A 75 18.59 14.70 -16.78
CA ALA A 75 19.20 13.65 -17.59
C ALA A 75 20.63 14.04 -17.99
N VAL A 76 21.56 13.09 -17.88
CA VAL A 76 22.95 13.24 -18.33
C VAL A 76 23.17 12.27 -19.48
N ASP A 77 23.54 12.79 -20.65
CA ASP A 77 23.72 12.01 -21.88
C ASP A 77 22.50 11.12 -22.22
N GLY A 78 21.29 11.65 -22.02
CA GLY A 78 20.03 10.95 -22.28
C GLY A 78 19.73 9.80 -21.30
N SER A 79 20.44 9.75 -20.18
CA SER A 79 20.27 8.75 -19.13
C SER A 79 20.03 9.37 -17.76
N VAL A 80 19.30 8.66 -16.91
CA VAL A 80 19.03 9.03 -15.52
C VAL A 80 19.34 7.84 -14.63
N ASP A 81 20.07 8.08 -13.54
CA ASP A 81 20.23 7.16 -12.41
C ASP A 81 20.32 8.01 -11.14
N LYS A 82 19.16 8.41 -10.61
CA LYS A 82 19.03 9.33 -9.47
C LYS A 82 17.88 8.91 -8.56
N VAL A 83 17.99 9.25 -7.29
CA VAL A 83 16.91 9.07 -6.31
C VAL A 83 16.09 10.36 -6.22
N ALA A 84 14.79 10.25 -6.44
CA ALA A 84 13.82 11.28 -6.12
C ALA A 84 13.36 11.12 -4.66
N LYS A 85 13.74 12.07 -3.80
CA LYS A 85 13.42 12.05 -2.37
C LYS A 85 12.24 12.97 -2.06
N PHE A 86 11.14 12.41 -1.59
CA PHE A 86 9.96 13.17 -1.19
C PHE A 86 9.85 13.26 0.33
N GLU A 87 10.14 14.44 0.87
CA GLU A 87 9.87 14.79 2.27
C GLU A 87 8.38 15.13 2.41
N LEU A 88 7.64 14.34 3.19
CA LEU A 88 6.20 14.50 3.34
C LEU A 88 5.87 15.05 4.73
N ALA A 89 5.07 16.10 4.78
CA ALA A 89 4.52 16.56 6.05
C ALA A 89 3.58 15.51 6.64
N GLU A 90 3.33 15.58 7.95
CA GLU A 90 2.44 14.65 8.66
C GLU A 90 0.97 14.72 8.20
N SER A 91 0.58 15.75 7.45
CA SER A 91 -0.80 15.94 7.01
C SER A 91 -1.09 15.22 5.69
N ASP A 92 -1.94 14.20 5.77
CA ASP A 92 -2.78 13.60 4.73
C ASP A 92 -2.12 12.80 3.60
N ALA A 93 -0.81 12.56 3.65
CA ALA A 93 -0.10 11.74 2.66
C ALA A 93 0.14 10.28 3.12
N ASP A 94 -0.83 9.66 3.79
CA ASP A 94 -0.83 8.25 4.19
C ASP A 94 -1.70 7.38 3.26
N GLY A 95 -1.51 6.06 3.32
CA GLY A 95 -2.14 5.09 2.43
C GLY A 95 -1.31 4.83 1.18
N VAL A 96 -1.98 4.44 0.08
CA VAL A 96 -1.32 4.20 -1.20
C VAL A 96 -0.93 5.51 -1.87
N LEU A 97 0.34 5.63 -2.23
CA LEU A 97 0.91 6.73 -3.00
C LEU A 97 1.41 6.21 -4.35
N ILE A 98 1.26 7.04 -5.39
CA ILE A 98 1.66 6.73 -6.76
C ILE A 98 2.81 7.64 -7.16
N ALA A 99 3.97 7.05 -7.38
CA ALA A 99 5.08 7.73 -8.02
C ALA A 99 4.95 7.58 -9.54
N THR A 100 4.89 8.68 -10.28
CA THR A 100 4.81 8.68 -11.75
C THR A 100 5.98 9.49 -12.30
N VAL A 101 6.69 8.94 -13.28
CA VAL A 101 7.73 9.66 -14.03
C VAL A 101 7.18 10.10 -15.38
N TRP A 102 7.41 11.36 -15.72
CA TRP A 102 6.90 12.04 -16.90
C TRP A 102 8.07 12.50 -17.77
N ASP A 103 7.88 12.42 -19.09
CA ASP A 103 8.82 13.03 -20.04
C ASP A 103 8.63 14.55 -20.16
N SER A 104 9.50 15.19 -20.94
CA SER A 104 9.47 16.64 -21.20
C SER A 104 8.21 17.11 -21.95
N GLN A 105 7.44 16.19 -22.53
CA GLN A 105 6.17 16.48 -23.21
C GLN A 105 4.95 16.28 -22.28
N GLY A 106 5.16 15.78 -21.07
CA GLY A 106 4.11 15.49 -20.10
C GLY A 106 3.44 14.13 -20.29
N ASN A 107 4.06 13.19 -21.02
CA ASN A 107 3.57 11.82 -21.10
C ASN A 107 4.07 11.00 -19.89
N PRO A 108 3.21 10.20 -19.24
CA PRO A 108 3.64 9.30 -18.19
C PRO A 108 4.42 8.12 -18.80
N LEU A 109 5.62 7.85 -18.29
CA LEU A 109 6.51 6.79 -18.77
C LEU A 109 6.45 5.53 -17.91
N ALA A 110 6.33 5.68 -16.58
CA ALA A 110 6.24 4.57 -15.64
C ALA A 110 5.61 5.02 -14.31
N GLU A 111 5.04 4.04 -13.59
CA GLU A 111 4.44 4.22 -12.27
C GLU A 111 4.96 3.21 -11.26
N ARG A 112 5.01 3.62 -9.99
CA ARG A 112 5.32 2.76 -8.85
C ARG A 112 4.41 3.11 -7.68
N LEU A 113 3.67 2.12 -7.20
CA LEU A 113 2.89 2.22 -5.96
C LEU A 113 3.78 1.98 -4.75
N VAL A 114 3.57 2.77 -3.70
CA VAL A 114 4.15 2.58 -2.37
C VAL A 114 3.08 2.81 -1.31
N PHE A 115 3.23 2.19 -0.16
CA PHE A 115 2.35 2.42 0.98
C PHE A 115 3.05 3.29 2.03
N ARG A 116 2.41 4.36 2.51
CA ARG A 116 2.89 5.13 3.66
C ARG A 116 1.97 4.92 4.85
N GLN A 117 2.55 4.47 5.97
CA GLN A 117 1.79 4.23 7.19
C GLN A 117 1.13 5.51 7.71
N PRO A 118 -0.10 5.43 8.23
CA PRO A 118 -0.78 6.58 8.80
C PRO A 118 -0.08 7.05 10.07
N ALA A 119 0.17 8.36 10.15
CA ALA A 119 0.76 9.01 11.33
C ALA A 119 -0.16 8.96 12.55
N LYS A 120 -1.48 8.88 12.31
CA LYS A 120 -2.51 8.87 13.35
C LYS A 120 -3.29 7.58 13.26
N GLN A 121 -3.42 6.88 14.37
CA GLN A 121 -4.15 5.62 14.44
C GLN A 121 -5.12 5.65 15.62
N VAL A 122 -6.26 4.99 15.45
CA VAL A 122 -7.22 4.78 16.54
C VAL A 122 -7.10 3.33 16.98
N ARG A 123 -6.74 3.11 18.24
CA ARG A 123 -6.80 1.79 18.86
C ARG A 123 -8.13 1.67 19.59
N VAL A 124 -8.80 0.54 19.37
CA VAL A 124 -10.07 0.21 20.01
C VAL A 124 -9.89 -1.05 20.83
N LYS A 125 -10.18 -0.96 22.12
CA LYS A 125 -10.21 -2.11 23.02
C LYS A 125 -11.64 -2.33 23.50
N ILE A 126 -12.10 -3.58 23.42
CA ILE A 126 -13.40 -3.99 23.93
C ILE A 126 -13.16 -4.95 25.09
N SER A 127 -13.76 -4.67 26.24
CA SER A 127 -13.73 -5.54 27.42
C SER A 127 -15.15 -5.90 27.83
N ALA A 128 -15.41 -7.19 27.96
CA ALA A 128 -16.68 -7.72 28.45
C ALA A 128 -16.66 -7.81 29.98
N ASP A 129 -17.82 -7.66 30.61
CA ASP A 129 -17.97 -7.84 32.06
C ASP A 129 -18.01 -9.31 32.50
N ALA A 130 -18.17 -10.24 31.56
CA ALA A 130 -18.12 -11.68 31.79
C ALA A 130 -17.57 -12.43 30.56
N GLU A 131 -16.99 -13.60 30.78
CA GLU A 131 -16.53 -14.49 29.69
C GLU A 131 -17.68 -15.22 29.00
N GLN A 132 -18.77 -15.49 29.73
CA GLN A 132 -19.94 -16.22 29.24
C GLN A 132 -21.22 -15.58 29.75
N TYR A 133 -22.23 -15.54 28.89
CA TYR A 133 -23.55 -15.00 29.19
C TYR A 133 -24.62 -16.08 29.07
N ILE A 134 -25.68 -15.94 29.87
CA ILE A 134 -26.88 -16.75 29.73
C ILE A 134 -27.87 -16.06 28.76
N PRO A 135 -28.68 -16.82 28.00
CA PRO A 135 -29.72 -16.26 27.16
C PRO A 135 -30.65 -15.32 27.93
N GLY A 136 -30.88 -14.11 27.39
CA GLY A 136 -31.69 -13.06 28.03
C GLY A 136 -31.00 -12.30 29.16
N GLY A 137 -29.76 -12.65 29.51
CA GLY A 137 -28.93 -11.89 30.44
C GLY A 137 -28.46 -10.57 29.84
N THR A 138 -28.17 -9.59 30.70
CA THR A 138 -27.59 -8.31 30.28
C THR A 138 -26.08 -8.45 30.12
N ALA A 139 -25.56 -8.11 28.95
CA ALA A 139 -24.13 -7.96 28.73
C ALA A 139 -23.70 -6.49 28.87
N ARG A 140 -22.59 -6.22 29.56
CA ARG A 140 -21.98 -4.89 29.64
C ARG A 140 -20.61 -4.91 28.97
N LEU A 141 -20.50 -4.16 27.88
CA LEU A 141 -19.25 -3.98 27.16
C LEU A 141 -18.66 -2.59 27.48
N THR A 142 -17.37 -2.56 27.79
CA THR A 142 -16.59 -1.33 27.92
C THR A 142 -15.75 -1.17 26.66
N ILE A 143 -15.90 -0.03 25.98
CA ILE A 143 -15.14 0.30 24.77
C ILE A 143 -14.22 1.46 25.10
N GLU A 144 -12.92 1.27 24.90
CA GLU A 144 -11.88 2.27 25.13
C GLU A 144 -11.23 2.62 23.79
N THR A 145 -11.12 3.92 23.51
CA THR A 145 -10.48 4.44 22.30
C THR A 145 -9.26 5.27 22.67
N THR A 146 -8.11 4.92 22.09
CA THR A 146 -6.85 5.60 22.33
C THR A 146 -6.13 5.93 21.02
N ASP A 147 -5.22 6.89 21.07
CA ASP A 147 -4.32 7.21 19.97
C ASP A 147 -3.12 6.24 19.91
N GLU A 148 -2.22 6.45 18.95
CA GLU A 148 -0.98 5.69 18.79
C GLU A 148 -0.04 5.80 20.01
N SER A 149 -0.17 6.85 20.82
CA SER A 149 0.55 7.08 22.06
C SER A 149 -0.15 6.48 23.30
N GLY A 150 -1.32 5.87 23.14
CA GLY A 150 -2.12 5.30 24.22
C GLY A 150 -2.94 6.30 25.02
N LYS A 151 -3.02 7.57 24.58
CA LYS A 151 -3.83 8.60 25.25
C LYS A 151 -5.30 8.45 24.82
N PRO A 152 -6.27 8.74 25.71
CA PRO A 152 -7.68 8.72 25.35
C PRO A 152 -7.98 9.63 24.16
N LEU A 153 -8.64 9.08 23.15
CA LEU A 153 -9.03 9.78 21.94
C LEU A 153 -10.56 9.79 21.84
N SER A 154 -11.14 10.97 21.61
CA SER A 154 -12.58 11.09 21.35
C SER A 154 -12.92 10.45 20.00
N ALA A 155 -13.89 9.54 19.99
CA ALA A 155 -14.30 8.80 18.81
C ALA A 155 -15.82 8.63 18.75
N VAL A 156 -16.35 8.51 17.53
CA VAL A 156 -17.71 8.03 17.31
C VAL A 156 -17.62 6.53 17.10
N VAL A 157 -18.30 5.76 17.95
CA VAL A 157 -18.25 4.29 17.93
C VAL A 157 -19.60 3.73 17.50
N GLY A 158 -19.58 2.93 16.45
CA GLY A 158 -20.69 2.04 16.08
C GLY A 158 -20.41 0.64 16.59
N LEU A 159 -21.42 0.00 17.19
CA LEU A 159 -21.33 -1.39 17.66
C LEU A 159 -22.37 -2.23 16.92
N ALA A 160 -21.92 -3.31 16.30
CA ALA A 160 -22.77 -4.35 15.73
C ALA A 160 -22.48 -5.68 16.44
N VAL A 161 -23.53 -6.44 16.72
CA VAL A 161 -23.45 -7.76 17.35
C VAL A 161 -24.10 -8.75 16.40
N THR A 162 -23.35 -9.79 16.02
CA THR A 162 -23.83 -10.86 15.12
C THR A 162 -23.59 -12.22 15.75
N ASP A 163 -24.35 -13.21 15.29
CA ASP A 163 -24.06 -14.62 15.59
C ASP A 163 -22.86 -15.08 14.77
N ASP A 164 -21.96 -15.84 15.39
CA ASP A 164 -20.70 -16.27 14.77
C ASP A 164 -20.94 -17.24 13.59
N SER A 165 -22.04 -18.02 13.64
CA SER A 165 -22.40 -18.93 12.55
C SER A 165 -22.67 -18.21 11.23
N VAL A 166 -23.04 -16.93 11.27
CA VAL A 166 -23.19 -16.10 10.06
C VAL A 166 -21.83 -15.78 9.43
N LEU A 167 -20.80 -15.56 10.25
CA LEU A 167 -19.44 -15.29 9.77
C LEU A 167 -18.76 -16.56 9.27
N GLU A 168 -19.02 -17.71 9.90
CA GLU A 168 -18.48 -19.01 9.47
C GLU A 168 -18.99 -19.46 8.09
N MET A 169 -20.15 -18.96 7.64
CA MET A 169 -20.67 -19.22 6.29
C MET A 169 -19.93 -18.45 5.19
N ILE A 170 -19.14 -17.44 5.54
CA ILE A 170 -18.38 -16.62 4.61
C ILE A 170 -16.93 -17.12 4.61
N GLU A 171 -16.40 -17.43 3.43
CA GLU A 171 -14.99 -17.79 3.30
C GLU A 171 -14.12 -16.65 3.85
N LYS A 172 -13.11 -16.98 4.67
CA LYS A 172 -12.25 -15.96 5.34
C LYS A 172 -11.66 -14.93 4.38
N ARG A 173 -11.37 -15.35 3.16
CA ARG A 173 -10.85 -14.52 2.07
C ARG A 173 -11.84 -13.44 1.61
N GLU A 174 -13.13 -13.73 1.73
CA GLU A 174 -14.26 -12.89 1.32
C GLU A 174 -14.85 -12.07 2.49
N GLN A 175 -14.34 -12.26 3.70
CA GLN A 175 -14.80 -11.52 4.87
C GLN A 175 -14.37 -10.05 4.77
N ALA A 176 -15.28 -9.15 5.14
CA ALA A 176 -15.09 -7.72 4.98
C ALA A 176 -13.85 -7.20 5.76
N PRO A 177 -13.06 -6.28 5.18
CA PRO A 177 -11.91 -5.69 5.86
C PRO A 177 -12.27 -4.92 7.13
N ARG A 178 -11.26 -4.69 7.96
CA ARG A 178 -11.34 -3.67 9.02
C ARG A 178 -11.39 -2.27 8.41
N LEU A 179 -12.02 -1.32 9.10
CA LEU A 179 -12.15 0.07 8.61
C LEU A 179 -10.82 0.73 8.17
N PRO A 180 -9.67 0.56 8.87
CA PRO A 180 -8.41 1.12 8.39
C PRO A 180 -8.00 0.58 7.01
N VAL A 181 -8.19 -0.72 6.78
CA VAL A 181 -7.89 -1.37 5.49
C VAL A 181 -8.80 -0.81 4.39
N MET A 182 -10.10 -0.69 4.65
CA MET A 182 -11.05 -0.05 3.73
C MET A 182 -10.61 1.36 3.34
N VAL A 183 -10.31 2.20 4.33
CA VAL A 183 -9.97 3.61 4.10
C VAL A 183 -8.64 3.78 3.35
N LEU A 184 -7.65 2.93 3.65
CA LEU A 184 -6.27 3.11 3.18
C LEU A 184 -5.97 2.37 1.87
N LEU A 185 -6.70 1.29 1.54
CA LEU A 185 -6.40 0.42 0.39
C LEU A 185 -7.55 0.25 -0.62
N GLU A 186 -8.82 0.27 -0.19
CA GLU A 186 -9.95 -0.15 -1.05
C GLU A 186 -10.12 0.71 -2.30
N GLY A 187 -9.78 2.00 -2.23
CA GLY A 187 -9.83 2.90 -3.39
C GLY A 187 -8.81 2.57 -4.48
N ASP A 188 -7.75 1.83 -4.13
CA ASP A 188 -6.58 1.60 -4.98
C ASP A 188 -6.44 0.13 -5.40
N VAL A 189 -7.32 -0.75 -4.90
CA VAL A 189 -7.33 -2.18 -5.19
C VAL A 189 -8.68 -2.59 -5.76
N ARG A 190 -8.67 -3.40 -6.84
CA ARG A 190 -9.90 -3.87 -7.50
C ARG A 190 -10.70 -4.86 -6.64
N GLU A 191 -9.99 -5.68 -5.86
CA GLU A 191 -10.57 -6.73 -5.01
C GLU A 191 -9.67 -6.92 -3.78
N LEU A 192 -10.23 -6.73 -2.58
CA LEU A 192 -9.54 -6.91 -1.31
C LEU A 192 -9.83 -8.31 -0.75
N ALA A 193 -9.22 -9.32 -1.36
CA ALA A 193 -9.23 -10.67 -0.84
C ALA A 193 -8.27 -10.81 0.35
N ASP A 194 -8.55 -11.71 1.30
CA ASP A 194 -7.71 -12.00 2.47
C ASP A 194 -7.45 -10.76 3.34
N ALA A 195 -8.44 -9.87 3.42
CA ALA A 195 -8.25 -8.50 3.92
C ALA A 195 -7.81 -8.39 5.39
N HIS A 196 -7.86 -9.49 6.13
CA HIS A 196 -7.42 -9.62 7.52
C HIS A 196 -5.89 -9.55 7.66
N VAL A 197 -5.15 -9.87 6.59
CA VAL A 197 -3.69 -9.87 6.55
C VAL A 197 -3.14 -8.45 6.44
N TYR A 198 -3.85 -7.56 5.75
CA TYR A 198 -3.36 -6.20 5.51
C TYR A 198 -3.36 -5.35 6.78
N LEU A 199 -2.26 -4.64 7.00
CA LEU A 199 -2.08 -3.70 8.10
C LEU A 199 -2.21 -4.37 9.49
N ASP A 200 -1.97 -5.67 9.57
CA ASP A 200 -1.88 -6.38 10.83
C ASP A 200 -0.47 -6.23 11.41
N SER A 201 -0.36 -5.54 12.54
CA SER A 201 0.92 -5.31 13.22
C SER A 201 1.55 -6.58 13.80
N GLU A 202 0.80 -7.67 13.90
CA GLU A 202 1.29 -8.98 14.37
C GLU A 202 1.68 -9.92 13.21
N ASN A 203 1.52 -9.48 11.96
CA ASN A 203 1.85 -10.27 10.78
C ASN A 203 3.06 -9.68 10.03
N ASP A 204 4.25 -10.20 10.33
CA ASP A 204 5.51 -9.77 9.70
C ASP A 204 5.65 -10.20 8.21
N GLU A 205 4.72 -11.00 7.69
CA GLU A 205 4.71 -11.48 6.30
C GLU A 205 3.75 -10.69 5.38
N ALA A 206 3.13 -9.62 5.88
CA ALA A 206 2.19 -8.77 5.16
C ALA A 206 2.84 -7.65 4.33
#